data_AF-A0A4Y8VN68-F1
#
_entry.id   AF-A0A4Y8VN68-F1
#
_cell.length_a   1.000
_cell.length_b   1.000
_cell.length_c   1.000
_cell.angle_alpha   90.00
_cell.angle_beta   90.00
_cell.angle_gamma   90.00
#
_symmetry.space_group_name_H-M   'P 1'
#
loop_
_entity.id
_entity.type
_entity.pdbx_description
1 polymer ?
#
loop_
_entity_poly.entity_id
_entity_poly.type
_entity_poly.pdbx_seq_one_letter_code
_entity_poly.pdbx_strand_id
1 'polypeptide(L)'
;MKLRTTPTVATNDPVLQRELREHAVQVNLISEGRIAGFYTALTAAPTSGDWIQGDEVRNSTPSELGTAGSKYFIDGWKCVASGTPGTWVQKRCLTGN
;
A
#
# COMPACT_ATOMS: atom_id res chain seq x y z
N MET A 1 -17.20 4.01 -7.68
CA MET A 1 -18.14 4.69 -6.76
C MET A 1 -17.31 5.56 -5.83
N LYS A 2 -17.70 6.82 -5.56
CA LYS A 2 -16.98 7.73 -4.66
C LYS A 2 -17.86 8.04 -3.44
N LEU A 3 -17.36 7.75 -2.25
CA LEU A 3 -18.04 8.04 -0.99
C LEU A 3 -17.98 9.53 -0.67
N ARG A 4 -19.04 10.06 -0.07
CA ARG A 4 -19.04 11.44 0.44
C ARG A 4 -18.15 11.51 1.68
N THR A 5 -17.24 12.47 1.70
CA THR A 5 -16.38 12.74 2.87
C THR A 5 -17.08 13.59 3.91
N THR A 6 -18.22 14.21 3.59
CA THR A 6 -19.08 14.90 4.57
C THR A 6 -20.26 13.97 4.91
N PRO A 7 -20.29 13.36 6.10
CA PRO A 7 -21.38 12.48 6.52
C PRO A 7 -22.72 13.24 6.57
N THR A 8 -23.80 12.56 6.21
CA THR A 8 -25.18 13.10 6.24
C THR A 8 -26.09 12.26 7.15
N VAL A 9 -25.49 11.66 8.18
CA VAL A 9 -26.19 10.83 9.17
C VAL A 9 -27.04 11.71 10.10
N ALA A 10 -28.16 11.17 10.58
CA ALA A 10 -29.07 11.89 11.49
C ALA A 10 -28.45 12.21 12.87
N THR A 11 -27.35 11.53 13.21
CA THR A 11 -26.63 11.70 14.48
C THR A 11 -25.58 12.82 14.37
N ASN A 12 -25.62 13.78 15.30
CA ASN A 12 -24.69 14.91 15.39
C ASN A 12 -23.52 14.67 16.37
N ASP A 13 -23.00 13.45 16.43
CA ASP A 13 -21.81 13.15 17.22
C ASP A 13 -20.55 13.51 16.43
N PRO A 14 -19.73 14.47 16.89
CA PRO A 14 -18.54 14.93 16.16
C PRO A 14 -17.47 13.85 16.02
N VAL A 15 -17.37 12.91 16.97
CA VAL A 15 -16.40 11.81 16.90
C VAL A 15 -16.84 10.82 15.83
N LEU A 16 -18.11 10.40 15.85
CA LEU A 16 -18.63 9.49 14.83
C LEU A 16 -18.53 10.09 13.42
N GLN A 17 -18.85 11.37 13.26
CA GLN A 17 -18.75 12.05 11.97
C GLN A 17 -17.30 12.16 11.47
N ARG A 18 -16.32 12.27 12.38
CA ARG A 18 -14.90 12.21 12.02
C ARG A 18 -14.53 10.81 11.50
N GLU A 19 -14.86 9.75 12.24
CA GLU A 19 -14.57 8.37 11.84
C GLU A 19 -15.16 8.03 10.46
N LEU A 20 -16.43 8.40 10.22
CA LEU A 20 -17.08 8.19 8.92
C LEU A 20 -16.39 8.93 7.78
N ARG A 21 -15.89 10.15 8.04
CA ARG A 21 -15.13 10.92 7.06
C ARG A 21 -13.79 10.27 6.76
N GLU A 22 -13.06 9.84 7.78
CA GLU A 22 -11.74 9.21 7.63
C GLU A 22 -11.84 7.88 6.87
N HIS A 23 -12.82 7.04 7.20
CA HIS A 23 -13.12 5.83 6.44
C HIS A 23 -13.52 6.12 4.99
N ALA A 24 -14.37 7.12 4.75
CA ALA A 24 -14.75 7.52 3.39
C ALA A 24 -13.54 7.98 2.55
N VAL A 25 -12.61 8.72 3.17
CA VAL A 25 -11.35 9.11 2.54
C VAL A 25 -10.53 7.88 2.18
N GLN A 26 -10.32 6.95 3.12
CA GLN A 26 -9.53 5.74 2.87
C GLN A 26 -10.12 4.90 1.73
N VAL A 27 -11.43 4.64 1.74
CA VAL A 27 -12.10 3.87 0.68
C VAL A 27 -11.96 4.55 -0.68
N ASN A 28 -12.12 5.89 -0.72
CA ASN A 28 -11.91 6.64 -1.97
C ASN A 28 -10.47 6.50 -2.47
N LEU A 29 -9.47 6.66 -1.60
CA LEU A 29 -8.06 6.52 -1.97
C LEU A 29 -7.76 5.12 -2.54
N ILE A 30 -8.30 4.06 -1.91
CA ILE A 30 -8.17 2.69 -2.40
C ILE A 30 -8.82 2.54 -3.77
N SER A 31 -10.06 3.02 -3.94
CA SER A 31 -10.81 2.90 -5.20
C SER A 31 -10.18 3.68 -6.36
N GLU A 32 -9.44 4.74 -6.05
CA GLU A 32 -8.72 5.58 -7.02
C GLU A 32 -7.29 5.05 -7.30
N GLY A 33 -6.90 3.91 -6.72
CA GLY A 33 -5.59 3.30 -6.93
C GLY A 33 -4.42 4.06 -6.29
N ARG A 34 -4.69 4.96 -5.34
CA ARG A 34 -3.65 5.75 -4.67
C ARG A 34 -2.93 4.93 -3.61
N ILE A 35 -1.60 5.02 -3.59
CA ILE A 35 -0.78 4.32 -2.60
C ILE A 35 -1.05 4.76 -1.16
N ALA A 36 -1.62 5.97 -0.96
CA ALA A 36 -2.06 6.46 0.34
C ALA A 36 -3.13 5.57 1.02
N GLY A 37 -3.78 4.66 0.28
CA GLY A 37 -4.63 3.62 0.85
C GLY A 37 -3.87 2.43 1.47
N PHE A 38 -2.55 2.35 1.31
CA PHE A 38 -1.69 1.30 1.85
C PHE A 38 -0.80 1.87 2.97
N TYR A 39 -1.23 1.71 4.22
CA TYR A 39 -0.44 2.14 5.39
C TYR A 39 0.92 1.43 5.50
N THR A 40 1.02 0.23 4.95
CA THR A 40 2.24 -0.58 4.95
C THR A 40 3.18 -0.25 3.80
N ALA A 41 2.93 0.79 2.99
CA ALA A 41 3.84 1.16 1.90
C ALA A 41 5.17 1.70 2.46
N LEU A 42 6.29 1.12 2.01
CA LEU A 42 7.63 1.45 2.49
C LEU A 42 8.57 1.79 1.32
N THR A 43 9.68 2.46 1.62
CA THR A 43 10.74 2.75 0.64
C THR A 43 11.72 1.58 0.44
N ALA A 44 11.66 0.57 1.32
CA ALA A 44 12.48 -0.64 1.30
C ALA A 44 11.72 -1.83 1.90
N ALA A 45 12.27 -3.04 1.73
CA ALA A 45 11.74 -4.24 2.39
C ALA A 45 11.73 -4.05 3.93
N PRO A 46 10.73 -4.60 4.65
CA PRO A 46 10.70 -4.56 6.11
C PRO A 46 11.97 -5.12 6.75
N THR A 47 12.49 -4.40 7.75
CA THR A 47 13.64 -4.82 8.56
C THR A 47 13.26 -5.15 10.02
N SER A 48 11.99 -4.95 10.38
CA SER A 48 11.42 -5.23 11.70
C SER A 48 9.93 -5.59 11.60
N GLY A 49 9.33 -5.98 12.73
CA GLY A 49 7.93 -6.41 12.84
C GLY A 49 7.75 -7.91 12.56
N ASP A 50 6.62 -8.47 12.96
CA ASP A 50 6.29 -9.88 12.69
C ASP A 50 5.51 -9.98 11.39
N TRP A 51 5.98 -10.84 10.48
CA TRP A 51 5.39 -11.01 9.16
C TRP A 51 5.23 -12.50 8.83
N ILE A 52 4.18 -12.80 8.08
CA ILE A 52 3.88 -14.16 7.65
C ILE A 52 4.14 -14.32 6.15
N GLN A 53 4.49 -15.54 5.74
CA GLN A 53 4.63 -15.88 4.34
C GLN A 53 3.35 -15.52 3.58
N GLY A 54 3.49 -14.77 2.49
CA GLY A 54 2.39 -14.28 1.68
C GLY A 54 2.11 -12.78 1.83
N ASP A 55 2.57 -12.15 2.92
CA ASP A 55 2.43 -10.71 3.11
C ASP A 55 3.12 -9.92 1.99
N GLU A 56 2.52 -8.78 1.62
CA GLU A 56 3.05 -7.87 0.59
C GLU A 56 3.15 -6.44 1.10
N VAL A 57 4.25 -5.77 0.74
CA VAL A 57 4.49 -4.36 1.01
C VAL A 57 4.68 -3.64 -0.32
N ARG A 58 3.92 -2.57 -0.55
CA ARG A 58 4.06 -1.70 -1.73
C ARG A 58 5.30 -0.83 -1.60
N ASN A 59 6.02 -0.62 -2.71
CA ASN A 59 7.09 0.37 -2.77
C ASN A 59 6.50 1.78 -2.93
N SER A 60 6.76 2.66 -1.96
CA SER A 60 6.27 4.05 -1.99
C SER A 60 7.11 5.00 -2.85
N THR A 61 8.30 4.56 -3.28
CA THR A 61 9.23 5.33 -4.13
C THR A 61 9.75 4.45 -5.27
N PRO A 62 8.90 4.05 -6.23
CA PRO A 62 9.33 3.21 -7.34
C PRO A 62 10.32 3.95 -8.24
N SER A 63 11.38 3.26 -8.65
CA SER A 63 12.34 3.71 -9.65
C SER A 63 12.55 2.63 -10.71
N GLU A 64 12.83 3.05 -11.94
CA GLU A 64 13.22 2.15 -13.03
C GLU A 64 14.71 1.80 -12.87
N LEU A 65 15.00 0.51 -12.88
CA LEU A 65 16.32 -0.06 -12.68
C LEU A 65 16.65 -1.04 -13.82
N GLY A 66 17.90 -1.47 -13.91
CA GLY A 66 18.37 -2.44 -14.89
C GLY A 66 18.99 -1.80 -16.14
N THR A 67 19.36 -2.65 -17.09
CA THR A 67 19.94 -2.26 -18.38
C THR A 67 18.90 -2.37 -19.50
N ALA A 68 19.13 -1.68 -20.62
CA ALA A 68 18.27 -1.77 -21.81
C ALA A 68 17.98 -3.23 -22.20
N GLY A 69 16.73 -3.52 -22.53
CA GLY A 69 16.23 -4.88 -22.81
C GLY A 69 15.92 -5.73 -21.56
N SER A 70 16.11 -5.19 -20.36
CA SER A 70 15.90 -5.90 -19.08
C SER A 70 15.49 -4.96 -17.95
N LYS A 71 14.97 -3.78 -18.28
CA LYS A 71 14.58 -2.80 -17.28
C LYS A 71 13.33 -3.26 -16.52
N TYR A 72 13.26 -2.84 -15.26
CA TYR A 72 12.16 -3.16 -14.36
C TYR A 72 11.97 -2.07 -13.32
N PHE A 73 10.78 -1.98 -12.73
CA PHE A 73 10.58 -1.31 -11.45
C PHE A 73 10.31 -2.33 -10.34
N ILE A 74 10.61 -1.93 -9.10
CA ILE A 74 10.23 -2.69 -7.91
C ILE A 74 8.85 -2.19 -7.47
N ASP A 75 7.80 -2.98 -7.73
CA ASP A 75 6.42 -2.68 -7.31
C ASP A 75 6.25 -2.81 -5.78
N GLY A 76 7.07 -3.66 -5.17
CA GLY A 76 7.04 -3.93 -3.74
C GLY A 76 7.90 -5.12 -3.36
N TRP A 77 7.62 -5.68 -2.19
CA TRP A 77 8.26 -6.88 -1.65
C TRP A 77 7.21 -7.88 -1.19
N LYS A 78 7.52 -9.17 -1.35
CA LYS A 78 6.70 -10.27 -0.87
C LYS A 78 7.47 -11.09 0.16
N CYS A 79 6.82 -11.40 1.28
CA CYS A 79 7.35 -12.27 2.31
C CYS A 79 7.26 -13.72 1.82
N VAL A 80 8.40 -14.37 1.63
CA VAL A 80 8.49 -15.77 1.17
C VAL A 80 8.73 -16.77 2.31
N ALA A 81 9.09 -16.29 3.50
CA ALA A 81 9.17 -17.09 4.72
C ALA A 81 8.87 -16.22 5.94
N SER A 82 7.99 -16.70 6.83
CA SER A 82 7.56 -15.98 8.04
C SER A 82 8.73 -15.69 8.99
N GLY A 83 8.62 -14.63 9.79
CA GLY A 83 9.59 -14.30 10.85
C GLY A 83 9.55 -12.83 11.28
N THR A 84 10.60 -12.41 11.97
CA THR A 84 10.77 -11.06 12.50
C THR A 84 12.05 -10.43 11.92
N PRO A 85 12.05 -9.91 10.66
CA PRO A 85 10.90 -9.53 9.83
C PRO A 85 10.45 -10.54 8.76
N GLY A 86 10.97 -11.77 8.76
CA GLY A 86 10.74 -12.73 7.69
C GLY A 86 11.70 -12.52 6.50
N THR A 87 11.56 -13.34 5.45
CA THR A 87 12.41 -13.27 4.25
C THR A 87 11.66 -12.58 3.11
N TRP A 88 12.24 -11.51 2.57
CA TRP A 88 11.59 -10.66 1.58
C TRP A 88 12.27 -10.74 0.20
N VAL A 89 11.45 -10.85 -0.85
CA VAL A 89 11.91 -10.83 -2.24
C VAL A 89 11.28 -9.65 -2.97
N GLN A 90 12.03 -9.02 -3.88
CA GLN A 90 11.54 -7.93 -4.73
C GLN A 90 10.49 -8.44 -5.72
N LYS A 91 9.32 -7.82 -5.72
CA LYS A 91 8.29 -7.98 -6.76
C LYS A 91 8.65 -7.05 -7.92
N ARG A 92 9.39 -7.59 -8.89
CA ARG A 92 9.85 -6.85 -10.06
C ARG A 92 8.82 -6.92 -11.18
N CYS A 93 8.58 -5.78 -11.82
CA CYS A 93 7.74 -5.67 -13.01
C CYS A 93 8.61 -5.17 -14.17
N LEU A 94 8.74 -5.97 -15.22
CA LEU A 94 9.47 -5.59 -16.44
C LEU A 94 8.75 -4.43 -17.13
N THR A 95 9.51 -3.45 -17.60
CA THR A 95 8.98 -2.25 -18.26
C THR A 95 8.90 -2.38 -19.79
N GLY A 96 9.54 -3.41 -20.36
CA GLY A 96 9.48 -3.70 -21.80
C GLY A 96 10.40 -2.84 -22.67
N ASN A 97 11.41 -2.20 -22.09
CA ASN A 97 12.44 -1.38 -22.75
C ASN A 97 13.88 -1.81 -22.41
#